data_AF-A0A8K0PB80-F1
#
_entry.id   AF-A0A8K0PB80-F1
#
_cell.length_a   1.000
_cell.length_b   1.000
_cell.length_c   1.000
_cell.angle_alpha   90.00
_cell.angle_beta   90.00
_cell.angle_gamma   90.00
#
_symmetry.space_group_name_H-M   'P 1'
#
loop_
_entity.id
_entity.type
_entity.pdbx_description
1 polymer ?
#
loop_
_entity_poly.entity_id
_entity_poly.type
_entity_poly.pdbx_seq_one_letter_code
_entity_poly.pdbx_strand_id
1 'polypeptide(L)'
;MITFYRDEPRFSQPHQLLTLLMDIDSLITKWRSRGERRFSHKALQGAIMITFYRDEPRFSQPHQLLTLLMDIDSLITKWRYNHVIMVQRMIGSQHLGTGGSSGYQYLRSTLSDRYKVFLDLFNLSTFLIPRTHIPPLTKGMKNKLSMRDDELFIGPSIQNSAAKVTFKDSKCPRDKYEKDNENALKNST
;
A
#
# COMPACT_ATOMS: atom_id res chain seq x y z
N MET A 1 5.54 -11.87 -25.91
CA MET A 1 4.58 -12.99 -25.83
C MET A 1 4.18 -13.13 -24.38
N ILE A 2 3.13 -12.41 -23.96
CA ILE A 2 2.58 -12.53 -22.61
C ILE A 2 1.98 -13.94 -22.58
N THR A 3 2.56 -14.84 -21.82
CA THR A 3 1.99 -16.16 -21.58
C THR A 3 0.69 -15.96 -20.81
N PHE A 4 -0.41 -15.83 -21.54
CA PHE A 4 -1.74 -16.07 -21.01
C PHE A 4 -1.74 -17.51 -20.49
N TYR A 5 -1.78 -17.65 -19.17
CA TYR A 5 -1.93 -18.92 -18.50
C TYR A 5 -3.16 -19.63 -19.12
N ARG A 6 -2.94 -20.78 -19.76
CA ARG A 6 -3.86 -21.40 -20.74
C ARG A 6 -5.15 -21.96 -20.13
N ASP A 7 -5.32 -21.83 -18.81
CA ASP A 7 -6.41 -22.44 -18.03
C ASP A 7 -7.21 -21.40 -17.22
N GLU A 8 -7.26 -20.13 -17.64
CA GLU A 8 -8.21 -19.19 -17.05
C GLU A 8 -9.62 -19.47 -17.60
N PRO A 9 -10.64 -19.71 -16.76
CA PRO A 9 -12.00 -19.91 -17.22
C PRO A 9 -12.47 -18.67 -17.98
N ARG A 10 -13.08 -18.86 -19.15
CA ARG A 10 -13.75 -17.77 -19.87
C ARG A 10 -15.01 -17.38 -19.10
N PHE A 11 -14.89 -16.46 -18.15
CA PHE A 11 -16.03 -15.97 -17.40
C PHE A 11 -16.84 -15.02 -18.29
N SER A 12 -18.08 -15.43 -18.57
CA SER A 12 -19.04 -14.67 -19.37
C SER A 12 -19.61 -13.46 -18.61
N GLN A 13 -19.43 -13.40 -17.29
CA GLN A 13 -19.91 -12.32 -16.43
C GLN A 13 -18.89 -11.94 -15.35
N PRO A 14 -18.61 -10.64 -15.13
CA PRO A 14 -17.56 -10.19 -14.20
C PRO A 14 -17.84 -10.52 -12.73
N HIS A 15 -19.11 -10.70 -12.34
CA HIS A 15 -19.49 -11.07 -10.98
C HIS A 15 -19.07 -12.50 -10.62
N GLN A 16 -19.05 -13.42 -11.59
CA GLN A 16 -18.65 -14.81 -11.36
C GLN A 16 -17.16 -14.92 -11.00
N LEU A 17 -16.33 -14.06 -11.59
CA LEU A 17 -14.89 -13.99 -11.32
C LEU A 17 -14.61 -13.49 -9.89
N LEU A 18 -15.39 -12.51 -9.41
CA LEU A 18 -15.30 -11.99 -8.06
C LEU A 18 -15.83 -12.98 -7.00
N THR A 19 -16.95 -13.65 -7.27
CA THR A 19 -17.49 -14.69 -6.38
C THR A 19 -16.52 -15.86 -6.26
N LEU A 20 -15.93 -16.28 -7.38
CA LEU A 20 -14.93 -17.34 -7.39
C LEU A 20 -13.67 -16.90 -6.60
N LEU A 21 -13.18 -15.67 -6.78
CA LEU A 21 -12.04 -15.15 -6.00
C LEU A 21 -12.32 -15.12 -4.49
N MET A 22 -13.54 -14.73 -4.09
CA MET A 22 -13.91 -14.61 -2.68
C MET A 22 -14.06 -15.95 -1.96
N ASP A 23 -14.31 -17.04 -2.69
CA ASP A 23 -14.59 -18.36 -2.13
C ASP A 23 -13.43 -19.37 -2.30
N ILE A 24 -12.24 -18.93 -2.75
CA ILE A 24 -11.12 -19.84 -2.99
C ILE A 24 -9.87 -19.54 -2.16
N ASP A 25 -9.91 -19.92 -0.88
CA ASP A 25 -8.70 -20.09 -0.09
C ASP A 25 -7.82 -21.25 -0.61
N SER A 26 -8.43 -22.30 -1.17
CA SER A 26 -7.73 -23.54 -1.57
C SER A 26 -6.86 -23.39 -2.82
N LEU A 27 -7.35 -22.75 -3.90
CA LEU A 27 -6.54 -22.48 -5.11
C LEU A 27 -5.45 -21.44 -4.86
N ILE A 28 -5.70 -20.41 -4.04
CA ILE A 28 -4.65 -19.43 -3.74
C ILE A 28 -3.53 -20.10 -2.92
N THR A 29 -3.88 -20.98 -1.99
CA THR A 29 -2.89 -21.80 -1.27
C THR A 29 -2.12 -22.71 -2.23
N LYS A 30 -2.79 -23.30 -3.21
CA LYS A 30 -2.15 -24.13 -4.26
C LYS A 30 -1.24 -23.31 -5.18
N TRP A 31 -1.62 -22.11 -5.60
CA TRP A 31 -0.77 -21.24 -6.43
C TRP A 31 0.42 -20.69 -5.66
N ARG A 32 0.26 -20.46 -4.35
CA ARG A 32 1.35 -20.08 -3.45
C ARG A 32 2.38 -21.21 -3.29
N SER A 33 1.95 -22.47 -3.18
CA SER A 33 2.87 -23.61 -3.08
C SER A 33 3.67 -23.84 -4.36
N ARG A 34 3.11 -23.51 -5.53
CA ARG A 34 3.83 -23.49 -6.82
C ARG A 34 4.75 -22.28 -7.01
N GLY A 35 4.70 -21.28 -6.11
CA GLY A 35 5.49 -20.06 -6.21
C GLY A 35 5.00 -19.06 -7.26
N GLU A 36 3.78 -19.23 -7.77
CA GLU A 36 3.20 -18.37 -8.80
C GLU A 36 2.54 -17.12 -8.24
N ARG A 37 2.06 -17.20 -6.99
CA ARG A 37 1.57 -16.05 -6.22
C ARG A 37 2.28 -15.97 -4.89
N ARG A 38 2.54 -14.75 -4.42
CA ARG A 38 3.27 -14.44 -3.18
C ARG A 38 2.35 -13.89 -2.09
N PHE A 39 1.24 -13.25 -2.45
CA PHE A 39 0.29 -12.65 -1.52
C PHE A 39 -0.59 -13.73 -0.86
N SER A 40 -1.00 -13.48 0.38
CA SER A 40 -2.07 -14.26 1.00
C SER A 40 -3.42 -13.85 0.42
N HIS A 41 -4.45 -14.68 0.57
CA HIS A 41 -5.81 -14.33 0.11
C HIS A 41 -6.28 -13.00 0.69
N LYS A 42 -6.15 -12.82 2.01
CA LYS A 42 -6.47 -11.55 2.69
C LYS A 42 -5.68 -10.35 2.16
N ALA A 43 -4.39 -10.54 1.84
CA ALA A 43 -3.57 -9.46 1.28
C ALA A 43 -4.03 -9.09 -0.14
N LEU A 44 -4.40 -10.08 -0.97
CA LEU A 44 -4.94 -9.85 -2.30
C LEU A 44 -6.30 -9.13 -2.24
N GLN A 45 -7.21 -9.56 -1.36
CA GLN A 45 -8.48 -8.88 -1.10
C GLN A 45 -8.27 -7.42 -0.67
N GLY A 46 -7.35 -7.18 0.25
CA GLY A 46 -6.98 -5.84 0.68
C GLY A 46 -6.44 -4.97 -0.47
N ALA A 47 -5.58 -5.53 -1.31
CA ALA A 47 -5.02 -4.81 -2.46
C ALA A 47 -6.07 -4.48 -3.53
N ILE A 48 -7.03 -5.39 -3.76
CA ILE A 48 -8.20 -5.14 -4.63
C ILE A 48 -9.07 -4.03 -4.03
N MET A 49 -9.36 -4.10 -2.73
CA MET A 49 -10.16 -3.11 -2.03
C MET A 49 -9.54 -1.71 -2.10
N ILE A 50 -8.23 -1.59 -1.86
CA ILE A 50 -7.49 -0.32 -1.99
C ILE A 50 -7.58 0.20 -3.43
N THR A 51 -7.44 -0.68 -4.43
CA THR A 51 -7.51 -0.29 -5.84
C THR A 51 -8.91 0.18 -6.27
N PHE A 52 -9.97 -0.49 -5.82
CA PHE A 52 -11.35 -0.13 -6.17
C PHE A 52 -11.82 1.16 -5.51
N TYR A 53 -11.45 1.40 -4.25
CA TYR A 53 -11.86 2.57 -3.48
C TYR A 53 -10.76 3.62 -3.32
N ARG A 54 -9.83 3.70 -4.28
CA ARG A 54 -8.69 4.64 -4.27
C ARG A 54 -9.10 6.12 -4.17
N ASP A 55 -10.33 6.44 -4.52
CA ASP A 55 -10.88 7.81 -4.48
C ASP A 55 -11.28 8.23 -3.04
N GLU A 56 -11.37 7.27 -2.11
CA GLU A 56 -11.63 7.58 -0.71
C GLU A 56 -10.35 8.12 -0.02
N PRO A 57 -10.45 9.17 0.82
CA PRO A 57 -9.28 9.85 1.40
C PRO A 57 -8.30 8.91 2.11
N ARG A 58 -8.80 7.95 2.90
CA ARG A 58 -7.96 6.99 3.63
C ARG A 58 -7.28 5.95 2.74
N PHE A 59 -7.79 5.70 1.53
CA PHE A 59 -7.20 4.74 0.59
C PHE A 59 -6.33 5.37 -0.49
N SER A 60 -6.40 6.69 -0.68
CA SER A 60 -5.54 7.42 -1.62
C SER A 60 -4.04 7.19 -1.35
N GLN A 61 -3.59 7.32 -0.10
CA GLN A 61 -2.18 7.12 0.28
C GLN A 61 -1.72 5.65 0.15
N PRO A 62 -2.46 4.65 0.69
CA PRO A 62 -2.15 3.25 0.45
C PRO A 62 -2.09 2.87 -1.03
N HIS A 63 -2.96 3.42 -1.87
CA HIS A 63 -2.93 3.16 -3.31
C HIS A 63 -1.66 3.70 -3.98
N GLN A 64 -1.20 4.89 -3.57
CA GLN A 64 0.08 5.43 -4.02
C GLN A 64 1.24 4.52 -3.62
N LEU A 65 1.24 4.01 -2.38
CA LEU A 65 2.26 3.04 -1.92
C LEU A 65 2.29 1.79 -2.80
N LEU A 66 1.13 1.19 -3.10
CA LEU A 66 1.06 0.02 -3.98
C LEU A 66 1.60 0.31 -5.40
N THR A 67 1.35 1.52 -5.90
CA THR A 67 1.87 1.97 -7.20
C THR A 67 3.40 2.08 -7.17
N LEU A 68 3.95 2.72 -6.14
CA LEU A 68 5.39 2.87 -5.96
C LEU A 68 6.11 1.52 -5.83
N LEU A 69 5.49 0.52 -5.20
CA LEU A 69 6.04 -0.84 -5.12
C LEU A 69 6.15 -1.49 -6.52
N MET A 70 5.14 -1.31 -7.37
CA MET A 70 5.19 -1.77 -8.77
C MET A 70 6.24 -0.99 -9.58
N ASP A 71 6.39 0.30 -9.32
CA ASP A 71 7.41 1.12 -9.98
C ASP A 71 8.83 0.66 -9.62
N ILE A 72 9.08 0.33 -8.35
CA ILE A 72 10.38 -0.21 -7.91
C ILE A 72 10.73 -1.51 -8.65
N ASP A 73 9.80 -2.47 -8.74
CA ASP A 73 10.02 -3.72 -9.48
C ASP A 73 10.29 -3.46 -10.97
N SER A 74 9.60 -2.50 -11.55
CA SER A 74 9.77 -2.08 -12.94
C SER A 74 11.15 -1.45 -13.17
N LEU A 75 11.60 -0.59 -12.24
CA LEU A 75 12.91 0.06 -12.27
C LEU A 75 14.06 -0.95 -12.12
N ILE A 76 13.93 -1.92 -11.22
CA ILE A 76 14.91 -3.00 -11.06
C ILE A 76 15.00 -3.84 -12.35
N THR A 77 13.86 -4.19 -12.95
CA THR A 77 13.83 -4.93 -14.21
C THR A 77 14.48 -4.14 -15.35
N LYS A 78 14.21 -2.83 -15.42
CA LYS A 78 14.83 -1.92 -16.40
C LYS A 78 16.34 -1.82 -16.21
N TRP A 79 16.81 -1.72 -14.97
CA TRP A 79 18.24 -1.74 -14.64
C TRP A 79 18.89 -3.05 -15.12
N ARG A 80 18.30 -4.21 -14.81
CA ARG A 80 18.79 -5.51 -15.28
C ARG A 80 18.87 -5.58 -16.80
N TYR A 81 17.84 -5.07 -17.48
CA TYR A 81 17.81 -5.06 -18.95
C TYR A 81 18.92 -4.19 -19.53
N ASN A 82 19.08 -2.95 -19.06
CA ASN A 82 20.14 -2.07 -19.50
C ASN A 82 21.53 -2.68 -19.26
N HIS A 83 21.71 -3.34 -18.11
CA HIS A 83 22.92 -4.08 -17.79
C HIS A 83 23.18 -5.22 -18.79
N VAL A 84 22.16 -6.00 -19.14
CA VAL A 84 22.26 -7.06 -20.17
C VAL A 84 22.70 -6.49 -21.53
N ILE A 85 22.11 -5.37 -21.96
CA ILE A 85 22.45 -4.74 -23.25
C ILE A 85 23.90 -4.22 -23.25
N MET A 86 24.34 -3.60 -22.17
CA MET A 86 25.73 -3.17 -22.01
C MET A 86 26.69 -4.36 -22.07
N VAL A 87 26.41 -5.44 -21.33
CA VAL A 87 27.25 -6.65 -21.33
C VAL A 87 27.30 -7.27 -22.72
N GLN A 88 26.17 -7.38 -23.42
CA GLN A 88 26.11 -7.89 -24.78
C GLN A 88 27.00 -7.08 -25.75
N ARG A 89 27.08 -5.75 -25.56
CA ARG A 89 27.96 -4.89 -26.36
C ARG A 89 29.44 -5.08 -26.04
N MET A 90 29.79 -5.36 -24.79
CA MET A 90 31.19 -5.45 -24.35
C MET A 90 31.82 -6.81 -24.63
N ILE A 91 31.10 -7.91 -24.35
CA ILE A 91 31.63 -9.28 -24.46
C ILE A 91 30.91 -10.14 -25.49
N GLY A 92 29.87 -9.62 -26.15
CA GLY A 92 29.03 -10.41 -27.06
C GLY A 92 28.12 -11.39 -26.33
N SER A 93 27.51 -12.31 -27.07
CA SER A 93 26.56 -13.32 -26.56
C SER A 93 27.19 -14.67 -26.22
N GLN A 94 28.41 -14.95 -26.71
CA GLN A 94 29.03 -16.28 -26.67
C GLN A 94 30.17 -16.40 -25.64
N HIS A 95 30.76 -15.29 -25.18
CA HIS A 95 31.81 -15.34 -24.17
C HIS A 95 31.25 -15.71 -22.79
N LEU A 96 31.90 -16.69 -22.14
CA LEU A 96 31.67 -16.95 -20.73
C LEU A 96 32.06 -15.71 -19.92
N GLY A 97 31.23 -15.39 -18.92
CA GLY A 97 31.54 -14.34 -17.98
C GLY A 97 32.75 -14.74 -17.13
N THR A 98 33.52 -13.76 -16.69
CA THR A 98 34.69 -13.97 -15.82
C THR A 98 34.34 -14.66 -14.50
N GLY A 99 33.08 -14.61 -14.08
CA GLY A 99 32.53 -15.36 -12.94
C GLY A 99 32.08 -16.80 -13.24
N GLY A 100 32.44 -17.39 -14.39
CA GLY A 100 32.12 -18.78 -14.74
C GLY A 100 30.68 -19.02 -15.21
N SER A 101 29.83 -17.99 -15.26
CA SER A 101 28.49 -18.09 -15.85
C SER A 101 28.55 -18.00 -17.37
N SER A 102 27.46 -18.38 -18.04
CA SER A 102 27.25 -18.17 -19.48
C SER A 102 27.08 -16.69 -19.87
N GLY A 103 27.49 -15.75 -19.00
CA GLY A 103 27.53 -14.31 -19.23
C GLY A 103 26.16 -13.74 -19.58
N TYR A 104 26.03 -13.32 -20.84
CA TYR A 104 24.82 -12.74 -21.40
C TYR A 104 23.57 -13.60 -21.15
N GLN A 105 23.65 -14.91 -21.38
CA GLN A 105 22.47 -15.77 -21.31
C GLN A 105 21.96 -15.95 -19.86
N TYR A 106 22.88 -15.97 -18.89
CA TYR A 106 22.51 -15.98 -17.46
C TYR A 106 21.81 -14.67 -17.09
N LEU A 107 22.41 -13.52 -17.41
CA LEU A 107 21.83 -12.22 -17.09
C LEU A 107 20.45 -12.03 -17.75
N ARG A 108 20.29 -12.49 -18.99
CA ARG A 108 19.00 -12.47 -19.70
C ARG A 108 17.94 -13.31 -18.99
N SER A 109 18.32 -14.45 -18.41
CA SER A 109 17.39 -15.28 -17.62
C SER A 109 16.88 -14.58 -16.36
N THR A 110 17.64 -13.60 -15.83
CA THR A 110 17.24 -12.81 -14.66
C THR A 110 16.16 -11.76 -14.95
N LEU A 111 15.81 -11.54 -16.21
CA LEU A 111 14.71 -10.65 -16.64
C LEU A 111 13.33 -11.31 -16.53
N SER A 112 13.27 -12.59 -16.15
CA SER A 112 12.03 -13.34 -15.99
C SER A 112 11.20 -12.81 -14.82
N ASP A 113 9.88 -12.91 -14.93
CA ASP A 113 8.91 -12.53 -13.89
C ASP A 113 9.14 -13.24 -12.55
N ARG A 114 9.91 -14.34 -12.54
CA ARG A 114 10.36 -15.03 -11.31
C ARG A 114 11.10 -14.13 -10.33
N TYR A 115 11.71 -13.04 -10.81
CA TYR A 115 12.47 -12.09 -10.00
C TYR A 115 11.66 -10.85 -9.58
N LYS A 116 10.40 -10.72 -10.04
CA LYS A 116 9.50 -9.66 -9.57
C LYS A 116 8.91 -10.06 -8.24
N VAL A 117 9.03 -9.19 -7.24
CA VAL A 117 8.57 -9.47 -5.87
C VAL A 117 7.06 -9.25 -5.78
N PHE A 118 6.56 -8.21 -6.42
CA PHE A 118 5.17 -7.76 -6.39
C PHE A 118 4.41 -8.15 -7.67
N LEU A 119 4.68 -9.33 -8.22
CA LEU A 119 4.00 -9.85 -9.42
C LEU A 119 2.47 -9.87 -9.25
N ASP A 120 1.99 -10.15 -8.03
CA ASP A 120 0.56 -10.15 -7.72
C ASP A 120 -0.11 -8.79 -7.91
N LEU A 121 0.61 -7.68 -7.68
CA LEU A 121 0.08 -6.33 -7.90
C LEU A 121 -0.11 -6.04 -9.39
N PHE A 122 0.79 -6.51 -10.26
CA PHE A 122 0.60 -6.39 -11.71
C PHE A 122 -0.59 -7.21 -12.21
N ASN A 123 -0.78 -8.40 -11.64
CA ASN A 123 -1.91 -9.28 -11.94
C ASN A 123 -3.24 -8.78 -11.35
N LEU A 124 -3.25 -7.75 -10.49
CA LEU A 124 -4.50 -7.11 -10.03
C LEU A 124 -5.31 -6.53 -11.19
N SER A 125 -4.63 -6.09 -12.25
CA SER A 125 -5.27 -5.53 -13.44
C SER A 125 -6.26 -6.49 -14.09
N THR A 126 -6.04 -7.80 -13.99
CA THR A 126 -6.95 -8.85 -14.46
C THR A 126 -8.29 -8.84 -13.73
N PHE A 127 -8.33 -8.32 -12.50
CA PHE A 127 -9.51 -8.28 -11.64
C PHE A 127 -10.24 -6.93 -11.69
N LEU A 128 -9.80 -5.99 -12.52
CA LEU A 128 -10.44 -4.69 -12.66
C LEU A 128 -11.78 -4.83 -13.41
N ILE A 129 -12.85 -4.48 -12.72
CA ILE A 129 -14.21 -4.41 -13.26
C ILE A 129 -14.63 -2.95 -13.52
N PRO A 130 -15.59 -2.70 -14.42
CA PRO A 130 -16.16 -1.38 -14.60
C PRO A 130 -16.71 -0.82 -13.29
N ARG A 131 -16.55 0.50 -13.06
CA ARG A 131 -16.96 1.17 -11.81
C ARG A 131 -18.44 0.97 -11.45
N THR A 132 -19.30 0.75 -12.45
CA THR A 132 -20.73 0.47 -12.26
C THR A 132 -21.01 -0.82 -11.50
N HIS A 133 -20.09 -1.78 -11.53
CA HIS A 133 -20.22 -3.09 -10.88
C HIS A 133 -19.52 -3.13 -9.51
N ILE A 134 -18.85 -2.04 -9.10
CA ILE A 134 -18.21 -1.96 -7.79
C ILE A 134 -19.29 -1.70 -6.74
N PRO A 135 -19.36 -2.50 -5.66
CA PRO A 135 -20.39 -2.32 -4.65
C PRO A 135 -20.26 -0.94 -3.98
N PRO A 136 -21.35 -0.16 -3.88
CA PRO A 136 -21.29 1.15 -3.25
C PRO A 136 -21.04 1.03 -1.74
N LEU A 137 -20.25 1.96 -1.20
CA LEU A 137 -19.96 2.00 0.23
C LEU A 137 -21.20 2.41 1.02
N THR A 138 -21.50 1.69 2.09
CA THR A 138 -22.54 2.10 3.05
C THR A 138 -22.12 3.38 3.77
N LYS A 139 -23.08 4.16 4.30
CA LYS A 139 -22.79 5.40 5.04
C LYS A 139 -21.80 5.17 6.19
N GLY A 140 -21.94 4.07 6.93
CA GLY A 140 -21.04 3.71 8.02
C GLY A 140 -19.61 3.41 7.55
N MET A 141 -19.45 2.69 6.44
CA MET A 141 -18.15 2.43 5.83
C MET A 141 -17.51 3.72 5.31
N LYS A 142 -18.29 4.57 4.64
CA LYS A 142 -17.83 5.85 4.13
C LYS A 142 -17.34 6.77 5.25
N ASN A 143 -18.02 6.80 6.39
CA ASN A 143 -17.56 7.55 7.56
C ASN A 143 -16.22 7.01 8.08
N LYS A 144 -16.07 5.68 8.21
CA LYS A 144 -14.79 5.06 8.60
C LYS A 144 -13.65 5.30 7.61
N LEU A 145 -13.96 5.52 6.34
CA LEU A 145 -13.00 5.77 5.26
C LEU A 145 -12.74 7.27 5.04
N SER A 146 -13.54 8.14 5.65
CA SER A 146 -13.32 9.58 5.66
C SER A 146 -12.24 9.96 6.67
N MET A 147 -11.48 11.03 6.41
CA MET A 147 -10.51 11.60 7.36
C MET A 147 -11.18 12.37 8.51
N ARG A 148 -12.43 12.06 8.86
CA ARG A 148 -13.04 12.63 10.05
C ARG A 148 -12.47 11.86 11.23
N ASP A 149 -11.52 12.47 11.92
CA ASP A 149 -11.00 11.96 13.16
C ASP A 149 -12.17 11.74 14.14
N ASP A 150 -12.28 10.53 14.69
CA ASP A 150 -13.00 10.30 15.93
C ASP A 150 -12.22 10.99 17.07
N GLU A 151 -12.24 12.32 17.13
CA GLU A 151 -11.96 13.07 18.37
C GLU A 151 -13.14 12.90 19.35
N LEU A 152 -13.52 11.66 19.65
CA LEU A 152 -14.47 11.36 20.71
C LEU A 152 -14.05 10.10 21.48
N PHE A 153 -12.77 10.01 21.83
CA PHE A 153 -12.33 9.23 22.99
C PHE A 153 -12.48 10.05 24.28
N ILE A 154 -13.71 10.36 24.67
CA ILE A 154 -14.10 10.40 26.10
C ILE A 154 -15.33 9.51 26.23
N GLY A 155 -15.12 8.27 26.69
CA GLY A 155 -16.20 7.32 26.96
C GLY A 155 -17.12 7.80 28.09
N PRO A 156 -18.38 7.35 28.16
CA PRO A 156 -19.29 7.72 29.23
C PRO A 156 -19.25 6.67 30.36
N SER A 157 -18.90 7.07 31.58
CA SER A 157 -19.61 6.73 32.84
C SER A 157 -18.74 6.94 34.09
N ILE A 158 -18.91 8.06 34.79
CA ILE A 158 -19.09 8.06 36.25
C ILE A 158 -20.20 9.07 36.55
N GLN A 159 -21.43 8.58 36.74
CA GLN A 159 -22.39 9.26 37.60
C GLN A 159 -21.89 9.06 39.03
N ASN A 160 -21.48 10.12 39.71
CA ASN A 160 -21.57 10.19 41.16
C ASN A 160 -21.84 11.64 41.59
N SER A 161 -23.09 11.84 42.00
CA SER A 161 -23.53 12.66 43.12
C SER A 161 -22.83 14.02 43.37
N ALA A 162 -23.57 15.08 43.06
CA ALA A 162 -23.71 16.30 43.85
C ALA A 162 -22.45 16.97 44.44
N ALA A 163 -21.97 18.03 43.77
CA ALA A 163 -21.54 19.25 44.45
C ALA A 163 -21.58 20.42 43.46
N LYS A 164 -22.48 21.38 43.72
CA LYS A 164 -22.60 22.65 43.01
C LYS A 164 -21.41 23.52 43.43
N VAL A 165 -20.41 23.69 42.57
CA VAL A 165 -19.34 24.68 42.79
C VAL A 165 -19.39 25.69 41.65
N THR A 166 -19.88 26.88 41.97
CA THR A 166 -19.90 28.05 41.10
C THR A 166 -18.46 28.53 40.85
N PHE A 167 -18.11 28.69 39.58
CA PHE A 167 -16.80 29.18 39.15
C PHE A 167 -16.73 30.70 39.36
N LYS A 168 -15.83 31.17 40.23
CA LYS A 168 -15.46 32.59 40.34
C LYS A 168 -14.41 32.90 39.29
N ASP A 169 -14.64 33.95 38.50
CA ASP A 169 -13.67 34.48 37.55
C ASP A 169 -12.41 34.98 38.27
N SER A 170 -11.31 34.23 38.16
CA SER A 170 -9.98 34.70 38.53
C SER A 170 -9.07 34.71 37.30
N LYS A 171 -8.64 35.91 36.90
CA LYS A 171 -7.79 36.21 35.74
C LYS A 171 -6.57 35.29 35.64
N CYS A 172 -6.26 34.89 34.40
CA CYS A 172 -5.13 34.04 34.03
C CYS A 172 -3.77 34.76 34.29
N PRO A 173 -2.80 34.14 34.98
CA PRO A 173 -1.53 34.78 35.30
C PRO A 173 -0.54 34.63 34.13
N ARG A 174 -0.52 35.61 33.21
CA ARG A 174 0.51 35.73 32.17
C ARG A 174 1.38 37.00 32.31
N ASP A 175 1.21 37.79 33.38
CA ASP A 175 1.89 39.08 33.51
C ASP A 175 3.03 39.10 34.54
N LYS A 176 3.42 37.93 35.09
CA LYS A 176 4.41 37.86 36.18
C LYS A 176 5.87 37.65 35.75
N TYR A 177 6.13 37.27 34.51
CA TYR A 177 7.51 37.00 34.06
C TYR A 177 8.20 38.19 33.39
N GLU A 178 7.47 39.28 33.11
CA GLU A 178 8.01 40.42 32.35
C GLU A 178 8.46 41.59 33.26
N LYS A 179 7.94 41.67 34.49
CA LYS A 179 8.31 42.74 35.45
C LYS A 179 9.57 42.47 36.27
N ASP A 180 9.96 41.21 36.40
CA ASP A 180 11.10 40.83 37.25
C ASP A 180 12.44 41.08 36.54
N ASN A 181 12.45 41.09 35.20
CA ASN A 181 13.67 41.32 34.40
C ASN A 181 14.01 42.81 34.21
N GLU A 182 13.06 43.73 34.32
CA GLU A 182 13.34 45.18 34.27
C GLU A 182 13.98 45.71 35.57
N ASN A 183 13.72 45.07 36.71
CA ASN A 183 14.27 45.48 38.00
C ASN A 183 15.69 44.93 38.27
N ALA A 184 16.12 43.90 37.54
CA ALA A 184 17.47 43.34 37.66
C ALA A 184 18.54 44.19 36.95
N LEU A 185 18.17 44.94 35.90
CA LEU A 185 19.09 45.79 35.13
C LEU A 185 19.26 47.21 35.69
N LYS A 186 18.43 47.65 36.63
CA LYS A 186 18.52 48.99 37.25
C LYS A 186 19.34 49.06 38.53
N ASN A 187 19.78 47.91 39.07
CA ASN A 187 20.48 47.83 40.37
C ASN A 187 21.96 47.39 40.23
N SER A 188 22.51 47.43 39.01
CA SER A 188 23.91 47.11 38.68
C SER A 188 24.70 48.38 38.29
N THR A 189 24.57 49.46 39.07
CA THR A 189 25.46 50.62 39.02
C THR A 189 25.60 51.22 40.41
#